data_AF-A0A6B0SGB7-F1
#
_entry.id   AF-A0A6B0SGB7-F1
#
_cell.length_a   1.000
_cell.length_b   1.000
_cell.length_c   1.000
_cell.angle_alpha   90.00
_cell.angle_beta   90.00
_cell.angle_gamma   90.00
#
_symmetry.space_group_name_H-M   'P 1'
#
loop_
_entity.id
_entity.type
_entity.pdbx_description
1 polymer ?
#
loop_
_entity_poly.entity_id
_entity_poly.type
_entity_poly.pdbx_seq_one_letter_code
_entity_poly.pdbx_strand_id
1 'polypeptide(L)'
;MTQSAFIQDRQSRLVLLSEQAHGVSSQGNGQMEVMLHRRLLIKQQWALSINVTLNDTSVAHSVLWLLLGPSTLTRDLGQRSGVLLQHRPVVLIRELSGKRAAFQCSCHPCVGVSDGNELVPPEV
;
A
#
# COMPACT_ATOMS: atom_id res chain seq x y z
N MET A 1 -13.71 -3.17 10.76
CA MET A 1 -12.87 -2.51 9.75
C MET A 1 -11.46 -3.01 9.95
N THR A 2 -10.81 -3.50 8.89
CA THR A 2 -9.60 -4.33 9.02
C THR A 2 -8.59 -4.01 7.92
N GLN A 3 -7.30 -3.90 8.27
CA GLN A 3 -6.17 -3.68 7.34
C GLN A 3 -5.43 -4.96 6.94
N SER A 4 -5.79 -6.11 7.53
CA SER A 4 -5.30 -7.43 7.13
C SER A 4 -6.37 -8.50 7.27
N ALA A 5 -6.62 -9.29 6.23
CA ALA A 5 -7.51 -10.44 6.31
C ALA A 5 -6.79 -11.69 5.79
N PHE A 6 -7.23 -12.87 6.19
CA PHE A 6 -6.68 -14.10 5.65
C PHE A 6 -7.72 -15.22 5.60
N ILE A 7 -7.50 -16.14 4.66
CA ILE A 7 -8.12 -17.46 4.63
C ILE A 7 -7.01 -18.50 4.60
N GLN A 8 -7.25 -19.68 5.15
CA GLN A 8 -6.26 -20.76 5.16
C GLN A 8 -6.93 -22.12 5.10
N ASP A 9 -6.23 -23.07 4.49
CA ASP A 9 -6.53 -24.49 4.58
C ASP A 9 -5.43 -25.19 5.40
N ARG A 10 -5.27 -26.50 5.22
CA ARG A 10 -4.26 -27.29 5.94
C ARG A 10 -2.82 -27.03 5.47
N GLN A 11 -2.63 -26.58 4.23
CA GLN A 11 -1.32 -26.48 3.58
C GLN A 11 -0.92 -25.03 3.28
N SER A 12 -1.91 -24.19 2.98
CA SER A 12 -1.72 -22.88 2.41
C SER A 12 -2.57 -21.82 3.13
N ARG A 13 -2.10 -20.59 3.04
CA ARG A 13 -2.74 -19.40 3.58
C ARG A 13 -2.62 -18.28 2.57
N LEU A 14 -3.75 -17.63 2.29
CA LEU A 14 -3.83 -16.40 1.54
C LEU A 14 -4.04 -15.25 2.53
N VAL A 15 -3.12 -14.29 2.54
CA VAL A 15 -3.20 -13.07 3.35
C VAL A 15 -3.38 -11.88 2.41
N LEU A 16 -4.38 -11.07 2.70
CA LEU A 16 -4.59 -9.76 2.12
C LEU A 16 -4.14 -8.72 3.13
N LEU A 17 -3.26 -7.82 2.72
CA LEU A 17 -2.89 -6.62 3.45
C LEU A 17 -3.39 -5.40 2.66
N SER A 18 -3.89 -4.40 3.36
CA SER A 18 -4.34 -3.16 2.76
C SER A 18 -3.78 -1.95 3.49
N GLU A 19 -3.51 -0.89 2.73
CA GLU A 19 -3.09 0.39 3.30
C GLU A 19 -4.25 1.01 4.11
N GLN A 20 -5.46 1.01 3.55
CA GLN A 20 -6.68 1.51 4.20
C GLN A 20 -7.51 0.37 4.80
N ALA A 21 -8.41 0.69 5.73
CA ALA A 21 -9.34 -0.29 6.26
C ALA A 21 -10.48 -0.59 5.27
N HIS A 22 -10.69 -1.87 4.96
CA HIS A 22 -11.78 -2.31 4.08
C HIS A 22 -12.79 -3.20 4.81
N GLY A 23 -13.98 -3.32 4.22
CA GLY A 23 -14.92 -4.39 4.55
C GLY A 23 -14.47 -5.67 3.86
N VAL A 24 -14.37 -6.77 4.59
CA VAL A 24 -13.92 -8.07 4.06
C VAL A 24 -14.86 -9.16 4.53
N SER A 25 -15.09 -10.16 3.67
CA SER A 25 -15.94 -11.30 3.97
C SER A 25 -15.45 -12.55 3.23
N SER A 26 -15.95 -13.71 3.64
CA SER A 26 -15.67 -15.04 3.08
C SER A 26 -17.00 -15.78 2.96
N GLN A 27 -17.75 -15.54 1.88
CA GLN A 27 -19.08 -16.13 1.68
C GLN A 27 -19.03 -17.61 1.23
N GLY A 28 -17.88 -18.07 0.75
CA GLY A 28 -17.65 -19.45 0.34
C GLY A 28 -16.28 -19.95 0.77
N ASN A 29 -16.11 -21.28 0.86
CA ASN A 29 -14.82 -21.87 1.18
C ASN A 29 -13.78 -21.50 0.11
N GLY A 30 -12.62 -21.02 0.56
CA GLY A 30 -11.54 -20.58 -0.33
C GLY A 30 -11.79 -19.23 -1.01
N GLN A 31 -12.87 -18.51 -0.68
CA GLN A 31 -13.19 -17.21 -1.26
C GLN A 31 -12.97 -16.09 -0.26
N MET A 32 -12.49 -14.94 -0.75
CA MET A 32 -12.41 -13.71 0.01
C MET A 32 -12.90 -12.57 -0.88
N GLU A 33 -13.85 -11.78 -0.36
CA GLU A 33 -14.37 -10.58 -1.01
C GLU A 33 -13.96 -9.34 -0.23
N VAL A 34 -13.66 -8.25 -0.94
CA VAL A 34 -13.18 -7.00 -0.38
C VAL A 34 -14.01 -5.85 -0.95
N MET A 35 -14.60 -5.06 -0.06
CA MET A 35 -15.32 -3.84 -0.43
C MET A 35 -14.33 -2.71 -0.65
N LEU A 36 -14.02 -2.41 -1.91
CA LEU A 36 -13.10 -1.33 -2.29
C LEU A 36 -13.77 0.04 -2.17
N HIS A 37 -14.99 0.16 -2.69
CA HIS A 37 -15.76 1.39 -2.71
C HIS A 37 -17.25 1.07 -2.80
N ARG A 38 -18.11 1.94 -2.23
CA ARG A 38 -19.58 1.83 -2.36
C ARG A 38 -20.16 3.20 -2.67
N ARG A 39 -21.07 3.27 -3.64
CA ARG A 39 -21.84 4.48 -3.95
C ARG A 39 -23.32 4.16 -3.79
N LEU A 40 -24.03 4.93 -2.95
CA LEU A 40 -25.44 4.71 -2.64
C LEU A 40 -26.25 5.95 -3.03
N LEU A 41 -27.06 5.81 -4.08
CA LEU A 41 -27.96 6.86 -4.54
C LEU A 41 -29.34 6.65 -3.90
N ILE A 42 -29.55 7.19 -2.71
CA ILE A 42 -30.81 7.07 -1.99
C ILE A 42 -31.72 8.26 -2.36
N LYS A 43 -32.92 7.98 -2.91
CA LYS A 43 -33.92 8.99 -3.29
C LYS A 43 -35.05 9.17 -2.26
N GLN A 44 -34.88 8.70 -1.02
CA GLN A 44 -35.90 8.81 0.02
C GLN A 44 -35.66 10.01 0.93
N GLN A 45 -36.71 10.79 1.16
CA GLN A 45 -36.68 12.06 1.91
C GLN A 45 -36.08 11.93 3.33
N TRP A 46 -36.27 10.78 3.98
CA TRP A 46 -35.73 10.50 5.33
C TRP A 46 -34.22 10.22 5.34
N ALA A 47 -33.61 9.81 4.23
CA ALA A 47 -32.16 9.57 4.15
C ALA A 47 -31.37 10.87 3.90
N LEU A 48 -32.03 11.90 3.36
CA LEU A 48 -31.48 13.25 3.19
C LEU A 48 -31.32 13.98 4.53
N SER A 49 -32.17 13.71 5.52
CA SER A 49 -32.11 14.38 6.84
C SER A 49 -31.00 13.88 7.76
N ILE A 50 -30.47 12.67 7.51
CA ILE A 50 -29.38 12.04 8.29
C ILE A 50 -28.05 11.96 7.50
N ASN A 51 -27.95 12.66 6.37
CA ASN A 51 -26.73 12.74 5.55
C ASN A 51 -26.09 11.38 5.21
N VAL A 52 -26.92 10.36 4.98
CA VAL A 52 -26.47 8.99 4.61
C VAL A 52 -26.22 8.88 3.10
N THR A 53 -26.34 9.98 2.36
CA THR A 53 -26.07 10.05 0.93
C THR A 53 -24.58 9.90 0.63
N LEU A 54 -24.18 8.67 0.30
CA LEU A 54 -22.83 8.32 -0.13
C LEU A 54 -22.73 8.41 -1.66
N ASN A 55 -22.89 9.64 -2.18
CA ASN A 55 -22.88 9.96 -3.61
C ASN A 55 -21.56 10.61 -4.04
N ASP A 56 -20.43 10.11 -3.54
CA ASP A 56 -19.12 10.53 -4.02
C ASP A 56 -18.84 9.90 -5.40
N THR A 57 -18.35 10.73 -6.32
CA THR A 57 -17.94 10.34 -7.69
C THR A 57 -16.42 10.32 -7.85
N SER A 58 -15.67 10.58 -6.79
CA SER A 58 -14.21 10.49 -6.79
C SER A 58 -13.74 9.07 -7.13
N VAL A 59 -12.54 8.98 -7.69
CA VAL A 59 -11.89 7.68 -7.94
C VAL A 59 -11.19 7.23 -6.67
N ALA A 60 -11.63 6.11 -6.11
CA ALA A 60 -10.96 5.48 -4.98
C ALA A 60 -9.74 4.68 -5.45
N HIS A 61 -8.58 4.93 -4.84
CA HIS A 61 -7.38 4.12 -5.02
C HIS A 61 -7.15 3.28 -3.76
N SER A 62 -6.96 1.98 -3.95
CA SER A 62 -6.67 1.04 -2.86
C SER A 62 -5.43 0.25 -3.20
N VAL A 63 -4.49 0.19 -2.26
CA VAL A 63 -3.27 -0.62 -2.41
C VAL A 63 -3.44 -1.88 -1.58
N LEU A 64 -3.42 -3.02 -2.28
CA LEU A 64 -3.57 -4.34 -1.71
C LEU A 64 -2.31 -5.16 -1.98
N TRP A 65 -1.76 -5.79 -0.95
CA TRP A 65 -0.69 -6.78 -1.07
C TRP A 65 -1.24 -8.16 -0.75
N LEU A 66 -0.92 -9.13 -1.59
CA LEU A 66 -1.38 -10.51 -1.48
C LEU A 66 -0.20 -11.43 -1.20
N LEU A 67 -0.28 -12.21 -0.13
CA LEU A 67 0.73 -13.20 0.24
C LEU A 67 0.08 -14.57 0.22
N LEU A 68 0.63 -15.50 -0.56
CA LEU A 68 0.15 -16.87 -0.67
C LEU A 68 1.28 -17.84 -0.37
N GLY A 69 1.04 -18.81 0.50
CA GLY A 69 2.02 -19.85 0.82
C GLY A 69 1.74 -20.55 2.14
N PRO A 70 2.72 -21.33 2.67
CA PRO A 70 2.58 -21.99 3.97
C PRO A 70 2.22 -21.01 5.09
N SER A 71 1.44 -21.47 6.07
CA SER A 71 0.93 -20.62 7.16
C SER A 71 2.04 -20.03 8.03
N THR A 72 3.16 -20.73 8.19
CA THR A 72 4.33 -20.29 8.96
C THR A 72 5.02 -19.10 8.29
N LEU A 73 5.29 -19.21 6.99
CA LEU A 73 5.95 -18.17 6.20
C LEU A 73 5.08 -16.93 6.02
N THR A 74 3.81 -17.12 5.68
CA THR A 74 2.88 -16.01 5.42
C THR A 74 2.51 -15.23 6.68
N ARG A 75 2.65 -15.80 7.88
CA ARG A 75 2.48 -15.06 9.15
C ARG A 75 3.60 -14.06 9.38
N ASP A 76 4.85 -14.50 9.31
CA ASP A 76 6.01 -13.61 9.53
C ASP A 76 6.08 -12.55 8.42
N LEU A 77 5.96 -12.98 7.16
CA LEU A 77 5.93 -12.05 6.03
C LEU A 77 4.74 -11.09 6.12
N GLY A 78 3.56 -11.59 6.51
CA GLY A 78 2.35 -10.77 6.68
C GLY A 78 2.53 -9.66 7.70
N GLN A 79 3.13 -9.96 8.85
CA GLN A 79 3.39 -8.94 9.88
C GLN A 79 4.37 -7.87 9.37
N ARG A 80 5.51 -8.27 8.78
CA ARG A 80 6.53 -7.33 8.30
C ARG A 80 6.02 -6.49 7.13
N SER A 81 5.38 -7.13 6.16
CA SER A 81 4.77 -6.48 5.00
C SER A 81 3.65 -5.54 5.41
N GLY A 82 2.88 -5.86 6.45
CA GLY A 82 1.85 -4.98 6.99
C GLY A 82 2.44 -3.66 7.47
N VAL A 83 3.53 -3.70 8.23
CA VAL A 83 4.24 -2.49 8.68
C VAL A 83 4.80 -1.71 7.49
N LEU A 84 5.42 -2.38 6.52
CA LEU A 84 5.97 -1.73 5.31
C LEU A 84 4.89 -1.06 4.47
N LEU A 85 3.70 -1.66 4.39
CA LEU A 85 2.57 -1.10 3.65
C LEU A 85 1.99 0.15 4.34
N GLN A 86 1.99 0.18 5.68
CA GLN A 86 1.55 1.35 6.46
C GLN A 86 2.59 2.48 6.49
N HIS A 87 3.88 2.14 6.36
CA HIS A 87 4.99 3.08 6.45
C HIS A 87 5.85 3.05 5.19
N ARG A 88 5.22 3.25 4.03
CA ARG A 88 5.93 3.21 2.74
C ARG A 88 7.01 4.30 2.66
N PRO A 89 8.18 4.00 2.07
CA PRO A 89 9.23 4.99 1.87
C PRO A 89 8.73 6.20 1.08
N VAL A 90 9.09 7.41 1.54
CA VAL A 90 8.83 8.65 0.81
C VAL A 90 10.03 8.94 -0.08
N VAL A 91 9.79 9.05 -1.40
CA VAL A 91 10.83 9.39 -2.38
C VAL A 91 10.90 10.90 -2.53
N LEU A 92 12.06 11.49 -2.25
CA LEU A 92 12.34 12.91 -2.45
C LEU A 92 13.14 13.10 -3.73
N ILE A 93 12.53 13.70 -4.75
CA ILE A 93 13.20 14.02 -6.02
C ILE A 93 13.67 15.48 -5.93
N ARG A 94 14.97 15.72 -6.19
CA ARG A 94 15.56 17.07 -6.27
C ARG A 94 16.24 17.23 -7.62
N GLU A 95 15.98 18.36 -8.27
CA GLU A 95 16.76 18.79 -9.43
C GLU A 95 18.15 19.23 -8.98
N LEU A 96 19.18 18.49 -9.41
CA LEU A 96 20.57 18.81 -9.13
C LEU A 96 21.05 19.84 -10.17
N SER A 97 20.81 21.12 -9.91
CA SER A 97 21.53 22.19 -10.61
C SER A 97 23.02 22.08 -10.25
N GLY A 98 23.90 22.11 -11.25
CA GLY A 98 25.29 21.61 -11.26
C GLY A 98 26.33 22.19 -10.27
N LYS A 99 25.99 22.37 -9.00
CA LYS A 99 26.95 22.52 -7.91
C LYS A 99 26.75 21.34 -6.97
N ARG A 100 27.80 20.52 -6.83
CA ARG A 100 27.86 19.33 -5.93
C ARG A 100 27.25 19.69 -4.57
N ALA A 101 25.99 19.31 -4.37
CA ALA A 101 25.33 19.45 -3.09
C ALA A 101 25.79 18.27 -2.23
N ALA A 102 26.72 18.54 -1.31
CA ALA A 102 27.05 17.60 -0.26
C ALA A 102 25.79 17.34 0.58
N PHE A 103 25.25 16.12 0.51
CA PHE A 103 24.15 15.72 1.37
C PHE A 103 24.70 15.30 2.73
N GLN A 104 24.26 15.99 3.78
CA GLN A 104 24.29 15.46 5.14
C GLN A 104 22.84 15.14 5.52
N CYS A 105 22.40 13.93 5.22
CA CYS A 105 21.08 13.43 5.63
C CYS A 105 21.24 12.72 6.98
N SER A 106 20.58 13.22 8.04
CA SER A 106 20.63 12.64 9.39
C SER A 106 19.66 11.47 9.59
N CYS A 107 18.94 11.05 8.55
CA CYS A 107 17.86 10.07 8.64
C CYS A 107 18.27 8.75 7.97
N HIS A 108 18.55 7.73 8.77
CA HIS A 108 18.80 6.37 8.28
C HIS A 108 17.47 5.58 8.11
N PRO A 109 17.31 4.72 7.07
CA PRO A 109 18.22 4.46 5.95
C PRO A 109 17.60 4.90 4.60
N CYS A 110 18.15 5.96 4.01
CA CYS A 110 17.97 6.23 2.58
C CYS A 110 19.14 5.60 1.80
N VAL A 111 18.86 4.68 0.87
CA VAL A 111 19.85 4.18 -0.10
C VAL A 111 19.84 5.13 -1.29
N GLY A 112 20.88 5.96 -1.41
CA GLY A 112 21.13 6.75 -2.62
C GLY A 112 22.03 5.97 -3.59
N VAL A 113 21.61 5.84 -4.85
CA VAL A 113 22.48 5.38 -5.93
C VAL A 113 23.27 6.59 -6.42
N SER A 114 24.59 6.54 -6.29
CA SER A 114 25.51 7.52 -6.86
C SER A 114 26.09 6.93 -8.13
N ASP A 115 25.60 7.35 -9.30
CA ASP A 115 26.25 7.02 -10.57
C ASP A 115 27.57 7.80 -10.67
N GLY A 116 28.66 7.12 -10.32
CA GLY A 116 30.01 7.57 -10.59
C GLY A 116 30.41 7.14 -11.99
N ASN A 117 30.47 8.08 -12.92
CA ASN A 117 31.23 7.92 -14.15
C ASN A 117 31.86 9.27 -14.52
N GLU A 118 33.14 9.45 -14.16
CA GLU A 118 33.99 10.52 -14.66
C GLU A 118 35.17 9.86 -15.38
N LEU A 119 35.15 9.87 -16.72
CA LEU A 119 36.30 9.60 -17.57
C LEU A 119 36.71 10.94 -18.20
N VAL A 120 37.70 11.60 -17.59
CA VAL A 120 38.37 12.78 -18.16
C VAL A 120 39.56 12.28 -18.98
N PRO A 121 39.65 12.54 -20.30
CA PRO A 121 40.84 12.23 -21.07
C PRO A 121 41.95 13.27 -20.82
N PRO A 122 43.23 12.90 -20.97
CA PRO A 122 44.35 13.82 -20.73
C PRO A 122 44.41 14.89 -21.82
N GLU A 123 44.73 16.11 -21.40
CA GLU A 123 44.98 17.25 -22.28
C GLU A 123 46.14 16.98 -23.25
N VAL A 124 45.97 17.43 -24.50
CA VAL A 124 47.04 17.64 -25.49
C VAL A 124 46.96 19.08 -25.95
#